data_AF-A0A497F417-F1
#
_entry.id   AF-A0A497F417-F1
#
_cell.length_a   1.000
_cell.length_b   1.000
_cell.length_c   1.000
_cell.angle_alpha   90.00
_cell.angle_beta   90.00
_cell.angle_gamma   90.00
#
_symmetry.space_group_name_H-M   'P 1'
#
loop_
_entity.id
_entity.type
_entity.pdbx_description
1 polymer ?
#
loop_
_entity_poly.entity_id
_entity_poly.type
_entity_poly.pdbx_seq_one_letter_code
_entity_poly.pdbx_strand_id
1 'polypeptide(L)'
;MSIVEVEFRGVKDWHNFLREFENLIRTENFLRAVGKKSVELKMRYHGSLMLEVEGVVSVGDFEHWNLIGDGKVIGSIEVCYMDQHFFVLSVEVIDALLTDDELKTLMLSGSSWATPLTPIKIAIEAIDANALKRELSNFIESYRDDFPNEIARKYAPKAKIL
;
A
#
# COMPACT_ATOMS: atom_id res chain seq x y z
N MET A 1 2.00 11.87 -24.94
CA MET A 1 1.75 11.36 -23.57
C MET A 1 3.04 10.79 -23.06
N SER A 2 3.30 10.96 -21.77
CA SER A 2 4.55 10.50 -21.14
C SER A 2 4.20 9.72 -19.89
N ILE A 3 4.94 8.66 -19.61
CA ILE A 3 4.78 7.88 -18.39
C ILE A 3 5.57 8.58 -17.28
N VAL A 4 4.91 8.81 -16.15
CA VAL A 4 5.54 9.27 -14.91
C VAL A 4 5.55 8.10 -13.94
N GLU A 5 6.73 7.75 -13.47
CA GLU A 5 6.95 6.69 -12.49
C GLU A 5 7.48 7.30 -11.21
N VAL A 6 6.91 6.90 -10.07
CA VAL A 6 7.38 7.30 -8.74
C VAL A 6 7.37 6.11 -7.79
N GLU A 7 8.32 6.12 -6.85
CA GLU A 7 8.31 5.22 -5.71
C GLU A 7 7.97 6.00 -4.44
N PHE A 8 6.93 5.57 -3.75
CA PHE A 8 6.56 6.13 -2.46
C PHE A 8 7.17 5.29 -1.33
N ARG A 9 8.05 5.90 -0.54
CA ARG A 9 8.74 5.25 0.59
C ARG A 9 8.14 5.69 1.92
N GLY A 10 8.21 4.80 2.91
CA GLY A 10 7.88 5.13 4.29
C GLY A 10 6.39 5.17 4.63
N VAL A 11 5.53 4.59 3.79
CA VAL A 11 4.12 4.34 4.13
C VAL A 11 4.04 3.20 5.14
N LYS A 12 3.30 3.41 6.22
CA LYS A 12 3.10 2.47 7.33
C LYS A 12 1.70 1.87 7.33
N ASP A 13 0.72 2.56 6.76
CA ASP A 13 -0.66 2.13 6.63
C ASP A 13 -1.13 2.25 5.17
N TRP A 14 -1.24 1.09 4.51
CA TRP A 14 -1.67 0.97 3.13
C TRP A 14 -3.09 1.49 2.89
N HIS A 15 -4.02 1.23 3.81
CA HIS A 15 -5.41 1.67 3.66
C HIS A 15 -5.52 3.18 3.82
N ASN A 16 -4.76 3.76 4.76
CA ASN A 16 -4.65 5.20 4.90
C ASN A 16 -4.06 5.84 3.62
N PHE A 17 -2.99 5.25 3.07
CA PHE A 17 -2.40 5.69 1.81
C PHE A 17 -3.41 5.67 0.65
N LEU A 18 -4.11 4.56 0.45
CA LEU A 18 -5.10 4.42 -0.63
C LEU A 18 -6.17 5.50 -0.53
N ARG A 19 -6.69 5.76 0.68
CA ARG A 19 -7.70 6.80 0.90
C ARG A 19 -7.19 8.20 0.54
N GLU A 20 -5.99 8.57 0.99
CA GLU A 20 -5.43 9.89 0.68
C GLU A 20 -5.03 10.00 -0.81
N PHE A 21 -4.57 8.92 -1.42
CA PHE A 21 -4.28 8.88 -2.84
C PHE A 21 -5.57 8.98 -3.69
N GLU A 22 -6.66 8.36 -3.26
CA GLU A 22 -7.98 8.55 -3.89
C GLU A 22 -8.45 10.01 -3.83
N ASN A 23 -8.15 10.73 -2.74
CA ASN A 23 -8.44 12.16 -2.67
C ASN A 23 -7.61 12.94 -3.69
N LEU A 24 -6.31 12.62 -3.82
CA LEU A 24 -5.42 13.26 -4.79
C LEU A 24 -5.91 13.09 -6.23
N ILE A 25 -6.23 11.88 -6.65
CA ILE A 25 -6.60 11.61 -8.06
C ILE A 25 -7.91 12.27 -8.49
N ARG A 26 -8.73 12.70 -7.52
CA ARG A 26 -9.97 13.45 -7.75
C ARG A 26 -9.77 14.97 -7.80
N THR A 27 -8.58 15.47 -7.48
CA THR A 27 -8.29 16.91 -7.52
C THR A 27 -8.25 17.43 -8.96
N GLU A 28 -8.64 18.69 -9.14
CA GLU A 28 -8.65 19.31 -10.47
C GLU A 28 -7.23 19.38 -11.09
N ASN A 29 -6.20 19.65 -10.29
CA ASN A 29 -4.82 19.68 -10.77
C ASN A 29 -4.37 18.33 -11.33
N PHE A 30 -4.67 17.26 -10.60
CA PHE A 30 -4.35 15.90 -11.04
C PHE A 30 -5.09 15.56 -12.34
N LEU A 31 -6.40 15.78 -12.38
CA LEU A 31 -7.25 15.51 -13.55
C LEU A 31 -6.78 16.26 -14.80
N ARG A 32 -6.40 17.54 -14.64
CA ARG A 32 -5.80 18.34 -15.73
C ARG A 32 -4.47 17.77 -16.18
N ALA A 33 -3.60 17.34 -15.26
CA ALA A 33 -2.28 16.79 -15.61
C ALA A 33 -2.36 15.47 -16.40
N VAL A 34 -3.34 14.61 -16.08
CA VAL A 34 -3.59 13.36 -16.82
C VAL A 34 -4.52 13.53 -18.02
N GLY A 35 -5.15 14.69 -18.17
CA GLY A 35 -6.04 15.01 -19.28
C GLY A 35 -7.34 14.20 -19.25
N LYS A 36 -7.90 13.98 -18.06
CA LYS A 36 -9.13 13.19 -17.83
C LYS A 36 -10.18 14.02 -17.10
N LYS A 37 -11.46 13.65 -17.25
CA LYS A 37 -12.57 14.27 -16.50
C LYS A 37 -12.79 13.58 -15.17
N SER A 38 -12.54 12.29 -15.09
CA SER A 38 -12.55 11.52 -13.85
C SER A 38 -11.46 10.46 -13.85
N VAL A 39 -10.98 10.12 -12.66
CA VAL A 39 -10.06 9.01 -12.42
C VAL A 39 -10.57 8.23 -11.21
N GLU A 40 -10.55 6.90 -11.30
CA GLU A 40 -10.87 5.98 -10.21
C GLU A 40 -9.76 4.93 -10.05
N LEU A 41 -9.69 4.34 -8.85
CA LEU A 41 -8.84 3.19 -8.57
C LEU A 41 -9.67 1.92 -8.60
N LYS A 42 -9.12 0.87 -9.21
CA LYS A 42 -9.73 -0.46 -9.20
C LYS A 42 -8.68 -1.52 -9.02
N MET A 43 -8.82 -2.30 -7.95
CA MET A 43 -7.98 -3.48 -7.72
C MET A 43 -8.12 -4.42 -8.92
N ARG A 44 -6.97 -4.77 -9.51
CA ARG A 44 -6.89 -5.67 -10.67
C ARG A 44 -6.68 -7.10 -10.22
N TYR A 45 -5.72 -7.29 -9.32
CA TYR A 45 -5.46 -8.57 -8.68
C TYR A 45 -4.84 -8.35 -7.30
N HIS A 46 -5.05 -9.34 -6.46
CA HIS A 46 -4.48 -9.52 -5.15
C HIS A 46 -3.93 -10.95 -5.12
N GLY A 47 -2.78 -11.12 -4.48
CA GLY A 47 -2.16 -12.43 -4.31
C GLY A 47 -1.27 -12.46 -3.09
N SER A 48 -0.81 -13.67 -2.77
CA SER A 48 0.00 -13.92 -1.59
C SER A 48 1.47 -14.12 -1.95
N LEU A 49 2.35 -13.73 -1.03
CA LEU A 49 3.80 -13.90 -1.10
C LEU A 49 4.33 -14.49 0.20
N MET A 50 5.56 -14.98 0.18
CA MET A 50 6.20 -15.52 1.37
C MET A 50 7.00 -14.42 2.09
N LEU A 51 6.81 -14.34 3.40
CA LEU A 51 7.51 -13.43 4.28
C LEU A 51 8.29 -14.20 5.34
N GLU A 52 9.47 -13.70 5.68
CA GLU A 52 10.24 -14.10 6.86
C GLU A 52 10.25 -12.96 7.88
N VAL A 53 9.88 -13.26 9.13
CA VAL A 53 10.05 -12.37 10.29
C VAL A 53 10.75 -13.16 11.38
N GLU A 54 11.92 -12.67 11.81
CA GLU A 54 12.70 -13.28 12.92
C GLU A 54 12.94 -14.80 12.76
N GLY A 55 13.15 -15.26 11.53
CA GLY A 55 13.41 -16.67 11.22
C GLY A 55 12.15 -17.54 11.07
N VAL A 56 10.96 -16.95 11.25
CA VAL A 56 9.68 -17.63 11.01
C VAL A 56 9.13 -17.21 9.66
N VAL A 57 8.67 -18.19 8.89
CA VAL A 57 8.15 -17.98 7.54
C VAL A 57 6.63 -18.12 7.52
N SER A 58 5.95 -17.15 6.93
CA SER A 58 4.49 -17.14 6.76
C SER A 58 4.09 -16.33 5.53
N VAL A 59 2.80 -16.05 5.41
CA VAL A 59 2.19 -15.39 4.25
C VAL A 59 2.10 -13.87 4.47
N GLY A 60 2.45 -13.10 3.44
CA GLY A 60 2.01 -11.72 3.26
C GLY A 60 1.32 -11.59 1.92
N ASP A 61 1.02 -10.36 1.51
CA ASP A 61 0.22 -10.13 0.30
C ASP A 61 0.82 -9.04 -0.59
N PHE A 62 0.38 -9.05 -1.84
CA PHE A 62 0.63 -7.99 -2.80
C PHE A 62 -0.66 -7.64 -3.54
N GLU A 63 -0.74 -6.38 -3.94
CA GLU A 63 -1.86 -5.86 -4.71
C GLU A 63 -1.36 -5.08 -5.91
N HIS A 64 -2.13 -5.17 -6.99
CA HIS A 64 -1.99 -4.33 -8.16
C HIS A 64 -3.32 -3.65 -8.45
N TRP A 65 -3.29 -2.32 -8.52
CA TRP A 65 -4.45 -1.48 -8.78
C TRP A 65 -4.28 -0.78 -10.12
N ASN A 66 -5.36 -0.72 -10.90
CA ASN A 66 -5.40 0.14 -12.08
C ASN A 66 -5.89 1.53 -11.69
N LEU A 67 -5.28 2.56 -12.27
CA LEU A 67 -5.89 3.89 -12.40
C LEU A 67 -6.70 3.91 -13.69
N ILE A 68 -8.00 4.19 -13.60
CA ILE A 68 -8.92 4.23 -14.74
C ILE A 68 -9.39 5.66 -14.94
N GLY A 69 -8.93 6.30 -16.02
CA GLY A 69 -9.32 7.66 -16.41
C GLY A 69 -10.31 7.66 -17.57
N ASP A 70 -11.48 8.25 -17.39
CA ASP A 70 -12.58 8.26 -18.36
C ASP A 70 -12.89 6.86 -18.96
N GLY A 71 -12.84 5.82 -18.11
CA GLY A 71 -13.10 4.43 -18.50
C GLY A 71 -11.92 3.69 -19.17
N LYS A 72 -10.74 4.31 -19.29
CA LYS A 72 -9.53 3.67 -19.83
C LYS A 72 -8.44 3.58 -18.77
N VAL A 73 -7.69 2.48 -18.76
CA VAL A 73 -6.51 2.36 -17.88
C VAL A 73 -5.49 3.41 -18.30
N ILE A 74 -5.05 4.22 -17.34
CA ILE A 74 -4.03 5.26 -17.52
C ILE A 74 -2.78 5.03 -16.66
N GLY A 75 -2.78 3.97 -15.85
CA GLY A 75 -1.68 3.73 -14.92
C GLY A 75 -1.97 2.61 -13.94
N SER A 76 -1.03 2.40 -13.02
CA SER A 76 -1.13 1.38 -11.99
C SER A 76 -0.46 1.79 -10.68
N ILE A 77 -0.85 1.11 -9.60
CA ILE A 77 -0.20 1.12 -8.29
C ILE A 77 0.12 -0.32 -7.89
N GLU A 78 1.33 -0.55 -7.39
CA GLU A 78 1.76 -1.83 -6.87
C GLU A 78 2.28 -1.69 -5.45
N VAL A 79 1.91 -2.66 -4.60
CA VAL A 79 2.36 -2.74 -3.22
C VAL A 79 2.56 -4.20 -2.82
N CYS A 80 3.58 -4.44 -2.00
CA CYS A 80 3.73 -5.66 -1.21
C CYS A 80 3.62 -5.24 0.26
N TYR A 81 2.81 -5.94 1.05
CA TYR A 81 2.57 -5.58 2.44
C TYR A 81 2.49 -6.82 3.35
N MET A 82 2.68 -6.57 4.64
CA MET A 82 2.36 -7.49 5.70
C MET A 82 1.04 -7.08 6.32
N ASP A 83 0.18 -8.05 6.62
CA ASP A 83 -1.07 -7.86 7.32
C ASP A 83 -1.26 -8.95 8.39
N GLN A 84 -2.49 -9.11 8.88
CA GLN A 84 -2.84 -10.13 9.85
C GLN A 84 -2.61 -11.58 9.35
N HIS A 85 -2.64 -11.85 8.04
CA HIS A 85 -2.53 -13.20 7.48
C HIS A 85 -1.22 -13.86 7.88
N PHE A 86 -0.17 -13.06 8.08
CA PHE A 86 1.12 -13.54 8.57
C PHE A 86 0.99 -14.32 9.88
N PHE A 87 0.17 -13.83 10.82
CA PHE A 87 0.03 -14.45 12.14
C PHE A 87 -1.06 -15.53 12.17
N VAL A 88 -2.21 -15.30 11.53
CA VAL A 88 -3.37 -16.19 11.71
C VAL A 88 -3.30 -17.49 10.94
N LEU A 89 -2.44 -17.58 9.92
CA LEU A 89 -2.34 -18.77 9.06
C LEU A 89 -1.36 -19.83 9.56
N SER A 90 -0.62 -19.57 10.65
CA SER A 90 0.30 -20.54 11.24
C SER A 90 0.35 -20.43 12.76
N VAL A 91 -0.04 -21.52 13.43
CA VAL A 91 0.03 -21.63 14.90
C VAL A 91 1.48 -21.48 15.38
N GLU A 92 2.45 -21.99 14.62
CA GLU A 92 3.88 -21.85 14.94
C GLU A 92 4.33 -20.37 14.94
N VAL A 93 3.77 -19.53 14.06
CA VAL A 93 4.04 -18.09 14.05
C VAL A 93 3.46 -17.41 15.29
N ILE A 94 2.24 -17.77 15.67
CA ILE A 94 1.58 -17.22 16.86
C ILE A 94 2.41 -17.53 18.10
N ASP A 95 2.73 -18.81 18.31
CA ASP A 95 3.45 -19.27 19.50
C ASP A 95 4.89 -18.74 19.55
N ALA A 96 5.54 -18.56 18.40
CA ALA A 96 6.92 -18.08 18.35
C ALA A 96 7.05 -16.56 18.56
N LEU A 97 6.09 -15.77 18.06
CA LEU A 97 6.24 -14.32 18.01
C LEU A 97 5.35 -13.57 19.00
N LEU A 98 4.10 -14.01 19.22
CA LEU A 98 3.12 -13.20 19.95
C LEU A 98 3.08 -13.54 21.44
N THR A 99 3.00 -12.51 22.27
CA THR A 99 2.59 -12.68 23.67
C THR A 99 1.07 -12.89 23.78
N ASP A 100 0.58 -13.45 24.88
CA ASP A 100 -0.87 -13.65 25.11
C ASP A 100 -1.69 -12.35 24.95
N ASP A 101 -1.13 -11.20 25.33
CA ASP A 101 -1.81 -9.91 25.19
C ASP A 101 -1.78 -9.40 23.75
N GLU A 102 -0.68 -9.62 23.01
CA GLU A 102 -0.62 -9.32 21.57
C GLU A 102 -1.56 -10.23 20.77
N LEU A 103 -1.70 -11.51 21.16
CA LEU A 103 -2.65 -12.43 20.55
C LEU A 103 -4.09 -11.98 20.79
N LYS A 104 -4.44 -11.53 22.00
CA LYS A 104 -5.77 -10.93 22.25
C LYS A 104 -5.98 -9.70 21.39
N THR A 105 -4.97 -8.81 21.27
CA THR A 105 -5.05 -7.64 20.40
C THR A 105 -5.29 -8.03 18.95
N LEU A 106 -4.55 -9.02 18.42
CA LEU A 106 -4.72 -9.54 17.06
C LEU A 106 -6.13 -10.09 16.83
N MET A 107 -6.63 -10.90 17.77
CA MET A 107 -7.96 -11.52 17.68
C MET A 107 -9.10 -10.49 17.78
N LEU A 108 -8.87 -9.37 18.49
CA LEU A 108 -9.85 -8.31 18.68
C LEU A 108 -9.74 -7.17 17.66
N SER A 109 -8.60 -7.01 16.98
CA SER A 109 -8.38 -5.92 16.02
C SER A 109 -9.17 -6.07 14.72
N GLY A 110 -9.63 -7.30 14.41
CA GLY A 110 -10.29 -7.61 13.15
C GLY A 110 -9.39 -7.39 11.93
N SER A 111 -9.92 -7.75 10.76
CA SER A 111 -9.23 -7.70 9.47
C SER A 111 -9.07 -6.30 8.90
N SER A 112 -8.12 -5.48 9.34
CA SER A 112 -8.05 -4.13 8.75
C SER A 112 -6.71 -3.42 8.69
N TRP A 113 -5.60 -4.09 8.97
CA TRP A 113 -4.29 -3.45 8.84
C TRP A 113 -3.45 -4.08 7.74
N ALA A 114 -2.79 -3.25 6.95
CA ALA A 114 -1.84 -3.65 5.92
C ALA A 114 -0.69 -2.64 5.91
N THR A 115 0.53 -3.11 6.15
CA THR A 115 1.72 -2.27 6.22
C THR A 115 2.65 -2.60 5.07
N PRO A 116 2.89 -1.65 4.13
CA PRO A 116 3.81 -1.85 3.03
C PRO A 116 5.22 -2.25 3.49
N LEU A 117 5.79 -3.26 2.83
CA LEU A 117 7.15 -3.75 3.08
C LEU A 117 8.16 -3.22 2.07
N THR A 118 7.67 -2.85 0.89
CA THR A 118 8.45 -2.24 -0.19
C THR A 118 7.89 -0.86 -0.52
N PRO A 119 8.68 0.00 -1.21
CA PRO A 119 8.12 1.23 -1.76
C PRO A 119 6.88 0.92 -2.62
N ILE A 120 5.84 1.72 -2.49
CA ILE A 120 4.66 1.65 -3.37
C ILE A 120 5.10 2.20 -4.72
N LYS A 121 4.91 1.41 -5.78
CA LYS A 121 5.28 1.81 -7.14
C LYS A 121 4.05 2.35 -7.84
N ILE A 122 4.17 3.52 -8.45
CA ILE A 122 3.08 4.18 -9.15
C ILE A 122 3.58 4.55 -10.54
N ALA A 123 2.84 4.15 -11.58
CA ALA A 123 3.12 4.50 -12.98
C ALA A 123 1.87 5.08 -13.61
N ILE A 124 1.94 6.29 -14.17
CA ILE A 124 0.77 7.01 -14.69
C ILE A 124 1.12 7.72 -15.99
N GLU A 125 0.26 7.55 -16.99
CA GLU A 125 0.29 8.29 -18.24
C GLU A 125 -0.26 9.71 -18.05
N ALA A 126 0.53 10.71 -18.44
CA ALA A 126 0.18 12.11 -18.34
C ALA A 126 0.19 12.83 -19.69
N ILE A 127 -0.69 13.83 -19.82
CA ILE A 127 -0.59 14.84 -20.89
C ILE A 127 0.42 15.92 -20.51
N ASP A 128 0.52 16.25 -19.22
CA ASP A 128 1.52 17.14 -18.64
C ASP A 128 2.29 16.41 -17.52
N ALA A 129 3.42 15.83 -17.89
CA ALA A 129 4.26 15.06 -16.98
C ALA A 129 4.88 15.93 -15.86
N ASN A 130 5.13 17.22 -16.12
CA ASN A 130 5.74 18.10 -15.13
C ASN A 130 4.72 18.53 -14.08
N ALA A 131 3.48 18.79 -14.49
CA ALA A 131 2.37 19.02 -13.56
C ALA A 131 2.12 17.78 -12.70
N LEU A 132 2.03 16.59 -13.30
CA LEU A 132 1.80 15.36 -12.55
C LEU A 132 2.93 15.06 -11.55
N LYS A 133 4.19 15.21 -11.96
CA LYS A 133 5.35 15.06 -11.05
C LYS A 133 5.24 15.99 -9.84
N ARG A 134 4.83 17.24 -10.04
CA ARG A 134 4.66 18.21 -8.96
C ARG A 134 3.56 17.79 -7.99
N GLU A 135 2.40 17.38 -8.49
CA GLU A 135 1.30 16.92 -7.64
C GLU A 135 1.71 15.68 -6.82
N LEU A 136 2.38 14.70 -7.46
CA LEU A 136 2.89 13.51 -6.77
C LEU A 136 3.97 13.86 -5.74
N SER A 137 4.90 14.76 -6.05
CA SER A 137 5.91 15.23 -5.09
C SER A 137 5.29 15.96 -3.90
N ASN A 138 4.33 16.85 -4.13
CA ASN A 138 3.60 17.55 -3.06
C ASN A 138 2.85 16.57 -2.16
N PHE A 139 2.21 15.57 -2.76
CA PHE A 139 1.56 14.49 -2.02
C PHE A 139 2.57 13.71 -1.16
N ILE A 140 3.71 13.31 -1.74
CA ILE A 140 4.79 12.62 -1.01
C ILE A 140 5.30 13.45 0.18
N GLU A 141 5.56 14.74 -0.04
CA GLU A 141 6.11 15.61 0.98
C GLU A 141 5.13 15.90 2.13
N SER A 142 3.82 15.88 1.85
CA SER A 142 2.76 16.20 2.82
C SER A 142 2.17 14.98 3.53
N TYR A 143 2.26 13.80 2.92
CA TYR A 143 1.67 12.57 3.47
C TYR A 143 2.31 12.18 4.82
N ARG A 144 1.48 11.90 5.82
CA ARG A 144 1.91 11.42 7.13
C ARG A 144 0.96 10.33 7.60
N ASP A 145 1.53 9.26 8.13
CA ASP A 145 0.81 8.17 8.77
C ASP A 145 1.61 7.60 9.95
N ASP A 146 0.93 6.78 10.74
CA ASP A 146 1.57 5.91 11.73
C ASP A 146 1.16 4.46 11.49
N PHE A 147 1.86 3.54 12.14
CA PHE A 147 1.49 2.14 12.06
C PHE A 147 0.06 1.93 12.58
N PRO A 148 -0.73 1.07 11.91
CA PRO A 148 -2.13 0.86 12.24
C PRO A 148 -2.33 0.20 13.62
N ASN A 149 -1.32 -0.47 14.16
CA ASN A 149 -1.28 -1.02 15.52
C ASN A 149 0.16 -1.38 15.95
N GLU A 150 0.32 -1.82 17.21
CA GLU A 150 1.62 -2.19 17.78
C GLU A 150 2.23 -3.45 17.16
N ILE A 151 1.42 -4.41 16.69
CA ILE A 151 1.91 -5.62 16.01
C ILE A 151 2.58 -5.21 14.69
N ALA A 152 1.90 -4.39 13.89
CA ALA A 152 2.45 -3.82 12.66
C ALA A 152 3.73 -3.03 12.93
N ARG A 153 3.72 -2.16 13.95
CA ARG A 153 4.90 -1.37 14.39
C ARG A 153 6.09 -2.27 14.75
N LYS A 154 5.83 -3.40 15.42
CA LYS A 154 6.86 -4.32 15.93
C LYS A 154 7.47 -5.22 14.84
N TYR A 155 6.64 -5.75 13.94
CA TYR A 155 7.04 -6.83 13.04
C TYR A 155 7.25 -6.41 11.59
N ALA A 156 6.45 -5.49 11.04
CA ALA A 156 6.60 -5.10 9.63
C ALA A 156 8.00 -4.56 9.28
N PRO A 157 8.67 -3.75 10.13
CA PRO A 157 10.05 -3.32 9.87
C PRO A 157 11.09 -4.44 9.83
N LYS A 158 10.76 -5.63 10.36
CA LYS A 158 11.65 -6.80 10.42
C LYS A 158 11.36 -7.81 9.31
N ALA A 159 10.24 -7.66 8.61
CA ALA A 159 9.80 -8.60 7.58
C ALA A 159 10.67 -8.51 6.33
N LYS A 160 10.91 -9.66 5.72
CA LYS A 160 11.60 -9.80 4.43
C LYS A 160 10.73 -10.59 3.48
N ILE A 161 10.61 -10.13 2.24
CA ILE A 161 10.00 -10.90 1.16
C ILE A 161 11.04 -11.93 0.67
N LEU A 162 10.62 -13.19 0.56
CA LEU A 162 11.45 -14.31 0.10
C LEU A 162 11.40 -14.51 -1.42
#